data_AF-A0A644TBL5-F1
#
_entry.id   AF-A0A644TBL5-F1
#
_cell.length_a   1.000
_cell.length_b   1.000
_cell.length_c   1.000
_cell.angle_alpha   90.00
_cell.angle_beta   90.00
_cell.angle_gamma   90.00
#
_symmetry.space_group_name_H-M   'P 1'
#
loop_
_entity.id
_entity.type
_entity.pdbx_description
1 polymer ?
#
loop_
_entity_poly.entity_id
_entity_poly.type
_entity_poly.pdbx_seq_one_letter_code
_entity_poly.pdbx_strand_id
1 'polypeptide(L)'
;MPAVRNINLCTKDCLCLYVCPTGATDTETGQIDPAKCLDGCRACVDACPSHAISFVPDVYPPQQEKSASVKRAMLSLSASKTKQEKIAAQVAERSDSPILRQFAKALSASNRLMAEDILREAGYLLPQSVNAQNFLQSLLDSPQGEDFPREAAARLLAKLKTNQAKGQEEKKMTHYRCSICGYLHEGELTADFKCPICKQPASVFQLVEEKGSAGNPYAGTKTEKNLLDAFAGESQARNKYTYFAAIAQREGYDQIAELFLHTARNEQEHARIWYEELGNLGRTAENLLHAAEGENYEWTDMYDRFAKDAEAEGFKDLAARFRKVGAIEKAHEKRYRALLKNVEMQQVFAKGEEAMWECRICGHLVMGRKAPDVCPVCKYSQSYFEVRKENY
;
A
#
# COMPACT_ATOMS: atom_id res chain seq x y z
N MET A 1 26.54 -26.29 5.01
CA MET A 1 25.54 -26.05 6.07
C MET A 1 25.96 -26.69 7.38
N PRO A 2 26.55 -25.93 8.32
CA PRO A 2 26.87 -26.43 9.65
C PRO A 2 25.61 -26.53 10.54
N ALA A 3 25.66 -27.42 11.53
CA ALA A 3 24.67 -27.45 12.60
C ALA A 3 25.00 -26.38 13.64
N VAL A 4 23.98 -25.74 14.21
CA VAL A 4 24.11 -24.71 15.26
C VAL A 4 23.23 -25.10 16.44
N ARG A 5 23.72 -24.87 17.67
CA ARG A 5 22.99 -25.18 18.90
C ARG A 5 22.47 -23.92 19.57
N ASN A 6 21.18 -23.89 19.86
CA ASN A 6 20.57 -22.92 20.76
C ASN A 6 20.69 -23.44 22.21
N ILE A 7 21.60 -22.84 22.98
CA ILE A 7 21.88 -23.30 24.34
C ILE A 7 20.68 -23.16 25.29
N ASN A 8 19.78 -22.21 25.03
CA ASN A 8 18.60 -21.98 25.87
C ASN A 8 17.55 -23.08 25.72
N LEU A 9 17.56 -23.82 24.61
CA LEU A 9 16.67 -24.94 24.34
C LEU A 9 17.32 -26.30 24.66
N CYS A 10 18.61 -26.31 24.98
CA CYS A 10 19.37 -27.54 25.17
C CYS A 10 19.05 -28.16 26.54
N THR A 11 18.50 -29.37 26.55
CA THR A 11 18.24 -30.16 27.77
C THR A 11 19.50 -30.80 28.36
N LYS A 12 20.63 -30.73 27.65
CA LYS A 12 21.94 -31.29 28.06
C LYS A 12 21.96 -32.82 28.19
N ASP A 13 21.09 -33.52 27.45
CA ASP A 13 21.10 -34.99 27.37
C ASP A 13 22.31 -35.54 26.57
N CYS A 14 23.09 -34.66 25.95
CA CYS A 14 24.35 -34.96 25.27
C CYS A 14 24.32 -36.04 24.16
N LEU A 15 23.15 -36.50 23.72
CA LEU A 15 22.99 -37.47 22.61
C LEU A 15 23.72 -37.05 21.34
N CYS A 16 23.70 -35.74 21.05
CA CYS A 16 24.40 -35.16 19.91
C CYS A 16 25.91 -35.47 19.87
N LEU A 17 26.55 -35.67 21.03
CA LEU A 17 27.97 -36.02 21.14
C LEU A 17 28.26 -37.42 20.60
N TYR A 18 27.41 -38.39 20.94
CA TYR A 18 27.60 -39.80 20.58
C TYR A 18 27.30 -40.09 19.11
N VAL A 19 26.39 -39.31 18.50
CA VAL A 19 25.99 -39.51 17.11
C VAL A 19 26.82 -38.68 16.12
N CYS A 20 27.66 -37.75 16.60
CA CYS A 20 28.45 -36.90 15.73
C CYS A 20 29.70 -37.63 15.22
N PRO A 21 29.82 -37.93 13.91
CA PRO A 21 30.93 -38.74 13.39
C PRO A 21 32.27 -38.01 13.37
N THR A 22 32.29 -36.68 13.51
CA THR A 22 33.48 -35.84 13.42
C THR A 22 33.86 -35.17 14.73
N GLY A 23 33.08 -35.37 15.80
CA GLY A 23 33.25 -34.64 17.05
C GLY A 23 32.95 -33.14 16.96
N ALA A 24 32.22 -32.68 15.94
CA ALA A 24 31.84 -31.26 15.81
C ALA A 24 30.97 -30.75 16.96
N THR A 25 30.18 -31.62 17.59
CA THR A 25 29.29 -31.27 18.71
C THR A 25 29.98 -31.22 20.06
N ASP A 26 31.24 -31.65 20.12
CA ASP A 26 32.06 -31.86 21.31
C ASP A 26 32.77 -30.56 21.72
N THR A 27 32.06 -29.71 22.45
CA THR A 27 32.60 -28.44 22.91
C THR A 27 32.17 -28.13 24.33
N GLU A 28 33.14 -27.88 25.20
CA GLU A 28 32.97 -27.38 26.56
C GLU A 28 32.18 -26.06 26.63
N THR A 29 32.18 -25.29 25.53
CA THR A 29 31.47 -24.00 25.38
C THR A 29 30.01 -24.14 24.95
N GLY A 30 29.54 -25.36 24.67
CA GLY A 30 28.19 -25.61 24.19
C GLY A 30 27.91 -25.20 22.74
N GLN A 31 28.92 -24.79 21.96
CA GLN A 31 28.78 -24.38 20.56
C GLN A 31 29.29 -25.44 19.59
N ILE A 32 28.49 -25.84 18.60
CA ILE A 32 28.95 -26.80 17.58
C ILE A 32 30.04 -26.16 16.72
N ASP A 33 31.17 -26.85 16.54
CA ASP A 33 32.28 -26.43 15.68
C ASP A 33 31.91 -26.57 14.19
N PRO A 34 31.69 -25.46 13.47
CA PRO A 34 31.29 -25.52 12.06
C PRO A 34 32.38 -26.11 11.17
N ALA A 35 33.66 -25.97 11.52
CA ALA A 35 34.79 -26.41 10.70
C ALA A 35 34.92 -27.95 10.67
N LYS A 36 34.35 -28.63 11.67
CA LYS A 36 34.30 -30.10 11.75
C LYS A 36 32.98 -30.66 11.24
N CYS A 37 32.00 -29.84 10.88
CA CYS A 37 30.71 -30.33 10.40
C CYS A 37 30.84 -30.91 8.98
N LEU A 38 30.32 -32.12 8.79
CA LEU A 38 30.11 -32.68 7.45
C LEU A 38 28.89 -32.02 6.80
N ASP A 39 29.03 -31.59 5.55
CA ASP A 39 27.95 -30.90 4.84
C ASP A 39 26.73 -31.82 4.69
N GLY A 40 25.57 -31.39 5.20
CA GLY A 40 24.32 -32.12 5.10
C GLY A 40 24.17 -33.39 5.97
N CYS A 41 25.07 -33.67 6.91
CA CYS A 41 25.07 -34.94 7.68
C CYS A 41 23.85 -35.19 8.59
N ARG A 42 23.27 -34.13 9.17
CA ARG A 42 22.09 -34.11 10.06
C ARG A 42 22.05 -34.98 11.32
N ALA A 43 22.99 -35.87 11.56
CA ALA A 43 22.95 -36.81 12.69
C ALA A 43 22.64 -36.17 14.05
N CYS A 44 23.30 -35.06 14.40
CA CYS A 44 23.08 -34.38 15.68
C CYS A 44 21.76 -33.59 15.74
N VAL A 45 21.25 -33.11 14.61
CA VAL A 45 19.96 -32.42 14.52
C VAL A 45 18.82 -33.41 14.72
N ASP A 46 18.86 -34.52 13.99
CA ASP A 46 17.79 -35.51 14.01
C ASP A 46 17.74 -36.31 15.34
N ALA A 47 18.89 -36.41 16.03
CA ALA A 47 18.97 -37.04 17.36
C ALA A 47 18.68 -36.10 18.54
N CYS A 48 18.46 -34.79 18.32
CA CYS A 48 18.28 -33.83 19.41
C CYS A 48 16.84 -33.85 19.93
N PRO A 49 16.57 -34.39 21.14
CA PRO A 49 15.20 -34.55 21.63
C PRO A 49 14.51 -33.21 21.94
N SER A 50 15.29 -32.20 22.30
CA SER A 50 14.78 -30.86 22.60
C SER A 50 14.69 -29.95 21.38
N HIS A 51 15.07 -30.45 20.19
CA HIS A 51 15.18 -29.67 18.95
C HIS A 51 16.06 -28.41 19.09
N ALA A 52 17.01 -28.41 20.03
CA ALA A 52 17.93 -27.30 20.25
C ALA A 52 18.98 -27.13 19.16
N ILE A 53 19.13 -28.10 18.26
CA ILE A 53 20.12 -28.07 17.19
C ILE A 53 19.39 -27.91 15.85
N SER A 54 19.86 -26.99 15.01
CA SER A 54 19.27 -26.71 13.69
C SER A 54 20.35 -26.56 12.63
N PHE A 55 20.02 -26.86 11.36
CA PHE A 55 20.89 -26.45 10.26
C PHE A 55 20.68 -24.98 9.93
N VAL A 56 21.79 -24.29 9.75
CA VAL A 56 21.79 -22.94 9.23
C VAL A 56 22.46 -22.97 7.86
N PRO A 57 21.76 -22.54 6.80
CA PRO A 57 22.39 -22.44 5.49
C PRO A 57 23.38 -21.27 5.46
N ASP A 58 24.48 -21.44 4.74
CA ASP A 58 25.47 -20.38 4.52
C ASP A 58 24.90 -19.25 3.63
N VAL A 59 23.97 -19.61 2.73
CA VAL A 59 23.21 -18.70 1.87
C VAL A 59 21.72 -18.96 2.08
N TYR A 60 20.99 -17.97 2.56
CA TYR A 60 19.55 -18.05 2.70
C TYR A 60 18.87 -17.88 1.32
N PRO A 61 17.63 -18.35 1.14
CA PRO A 61 16.85 -18.02 -0.04
C PRO A 61 16.73 -16.50 -0.23
N PRO A 62 16.72 -16.00 -1.47
CA PRO A 62 16.43 -14.60 -1.71
C PRO A 62 15.04 -14.28 -1.17
N GLN A 63 14.87 -13.05 -0.70
CA GLN A 63 13.57 -12.59 -0.22
C GLN A 63 12.52 -12.71 -1.33
N GLN A 64 11.43 -13.41 -1.04
CA GLN A 64 10.30 -13.49 -1.95
C GLN A 64 9.53 -12.18 -1.95
N GLU A 65 9.30 -11.63 -3.13
CA GLU A 65 8.52 -10.41 -3.27
C GLU A 65 7.04 -10.67 -2.97
N LYS A 66 6.45 -9.77 -2.19
CA LYS A 66 5.02 -9.70 -1.95
C LYS A 66 4.45 -8.48 -2.68
N SER A 67 3.25 -8.61 -3.21
CA SER A 67 2.54 -7.48 -3.83
C SER A 67 2.40 -6.32 -2.84
N ALA A 68 2.28 -5.10 -3.35
CA ALA A 68 2.09 -3.92 -2.52
C ALA A 68 0.84 -4.04 -1.62
N SER A 69 -0.25 -4.64 -2.13
CA SER A 69 -1.48 -4.87 -1.37
C SER A 69 -1.27 -5.81 -0.19
N VAL A 70 -0.55 -6.91 -0.37
CA VAL A 70 -0.23 -7.86 0.71
C VAL A 70 0.69 -7.19 1.73
N LYS A 71 1.74 -6.50 1.30
CA LYS A 71 2.63 -5.76 2.22
C LYS A 71 1.84 -4.75 3.05
N ARG A 72 0.95 -3.97 2.43
CA ARG A 72 0.11 -2.97 3.12
C ARG A 72 -0.80 -3.62 4.16
N ALA A 73 -1.47 -4.72 3.81
CA ALA A 73 -2.33 -5.45 4.74
C ALA A 73 -1.55 -6.00 5.94
N MET A 74 -0.37 -6.60 5.69
CA MET A 74 0.48 -7.15 6.74
C MET A 74 1.04 -6.04 7.65
N LEU A 75 1.50 -4.92 7.08
CA LEU A 75 1.98 -3.78 7.87
C LEU A 75 0.86 -3.14 8.72
N SER A 76 -0.35 -3.03 8.18
CA SER A 76 -1.52 -2.56 8.94
C SER A 76 -1.85 -3.50 10.11
N LEU A 77 -1.77 -4.81 9.88
CA LEU A 77 -2.01 -5.79 10.94
C LEU A 77 -0.92 -5.73 12.01
N SER A 78 0.35 -5.62 11.62
CA SER A 78 1.47 -5.43 12.55
C SER A 78 1.29 -4.18 13.41
N ALA A 79 0.94 -3.03 12.80
CA ALA A 79 0.68 -1.80 13.53
C ALA A 79 -0.45 -1.95 14.57
N SER A 80 -1.53 -2.66 14.20
CA SER A 80 -2.61 -3.00 15.13
C SER A 80 -2.11 -3.86 16.30
N LYS A 81 -1.26 -4.84 16.04
CA LYS A 81 -0.67 -5.71 17.08
C LYS A 81 0.26 -4.94 18.02
N THR A 82 1.14 -4.09 17.50
CA THR A 82 2.00 -3.21 18.33
C THR A 82 1.17 -2.26 19.20
N LYS A 83 0.05 -1.74 18.69
CA LYS A 83 -0.87 -0.90 19.49
C LYS A 83 -1.48 -1.71 20.64
N GLN A 84 -1.94 -2.93 20.37
CA GLN A 84 -2.52 -3.81 21.39
C GLN A 84 -1.48 -4.25 22.42
N GLU A 85 -0.26 -4.58 21.98
CA GLU A 85 0.88 -4.89 22.86
C GLU A 85 1.12 -3.75 23.85
N LYS A 86 1.20 -2.50 23.35
CA LYS A 86 1.45 -1.32 24.19
C LYS A 86 0.34 -1.11 25.22
N ILE A 87 -0.92 -1.25 24.81
CA ILE A 87 -2.07 -1.15 25.72
C ILE A 87 -1.99 -2.24 26.79
N ALA A 88 -1.73 -3.50 26.39
CA ALA A 88 -1.62 -4.61 27.30
C ALA A 88 -0.44 -4.45 28.28
N ALA A 89 0.71 -3.96 27.82
CA ALA A 89 1.85 -3.65 28.68
C ALA A 89 1.50 -2.58 29.74
N GLN A 90 0.83 -1.50 29.33
CA GLN A 90 0.39 -0.45 30.26
C GLN A 90 -0.63 -0.95 31.29
N VAL A 91 -1.56 -1.81 30.88
CA VAL A 91 -2.51 -2.46 31.81
C VAL A 91 -1.77 -3.37 32.78
N ALA A 92 -0.78 -4.13 32.32
CA ALA A 92 0.03 -4.98 33.17
C ALA A 92 0.83 -4.21 34.22
N GLU A 93 1.31 -3.00 33.89
CA GLU A 93 2.04 -2.12 34.81
C GLU A 93 1.13 -1.44 35.84
N ARG A 94 -0.07 -1.03 35.43
CA ARG A 94 -0.96 -0.17 36.25
C ARG A 94 -2.05 -0.92 37.02
N SER A 95 -2.31 -2.18 36.70
CA SER A 95 -3.40 -2.94 37.31
C SER A 95 -3.04 -3.40 38.72
N ASP A 96 -3.92 -3.13 39.68
CA ASP A 96 -3.82 -3.65 41.06
C ASP A 96 -4.20 -5.13 41.15
N SER A 97 -5.02 -5.64 40.22
CA SER A 97 -5.45 -7.04 40.17
C SER A 97 -4.32 -7.97 39.67
N PRO A 98 -3.88 -8.97 40.46
CA PRO A 98 -2.85 -9.92 40.04
C PRO A 98 -3.24 -10.73 38.80
N ILE A 99 -4.51 -11.13 38.71
CA ILE A 99 -5.04 -11.90 37.57
C ILE A 99 -5.00 -11.06 36.30
N LEU A 100 -5.44 -9.81 36.38
CA LEU A 100 -5.46 -8.90 35.23
C LEU A 100 -4.03 -8.57 34.77
N ARG A 101 -3.08 -8.41 35.70
CA ARG A 101 -1.65 -8.24 35.35
C ARG A 101 -1.11 -9.45 34.59
N GLN A 102 -1.37 -10.66 35.08
CA GLN A 102 -0.90 -11.89 34.43
C GLN A 102 -1.47 -12.03 33.02
N PHE A 103 -2.78 -11.81 32.86
CA PHE A 103 -3.44 -11.84 31.56
C PHE A 103 -2.87 -10.78 30.60
N ALA A 104 -2.71 -9.54 31.07
CA ALA A 104 -2.19 -8.45 30.26
C ALA A 104 -0.72 -8.68 29.84
N LYS A 105 0.12 -9.28 30.69
CA LYS A 105 1.48 -9.72 30.31
C LYS A 105 1.46 -10.77 29.21
N ALA A 106 0.60 -11.78 29.33
CA ALA A 106 0.47 -12.81 28.30
C ALA A 106 -0.04 -12.23 26.97
N LEU A 107 -1.00 -11.31 27.02
CA LEU A 107 -1.55 -10.64 25.85
C LEU A 107 -0.52 -9.71 25.18
N SER A 108 0.30 -9.01 25.97
CA SER A 108 1.41 -8.22 25.47
C SER A 108 2.42 -9.10 24.73
N ALA A 109 2.88 -10.19 25.35
CA ALA A 109 3.81 -11.13 24.73
C ALA A 109 3.24 -11.75 23.44
N SER A 110 1.96 -12.15 23.45
CA SER A 110 1.28 -12.72 22.27
C SER A 110 1.22 -11.72 21.11
N ASN A 111 0.80 -10.48 21.37
CA ASN A 111 0.74 -9.46 20.32
C ASN A 111 2.12 -9.11 19.77
N ARG A 112 3.15 -9.07 20.62
CA ARG A 112 4.54 -8.87 20.18
C ARG A 112 5.00 -9.97 19.23
N LEU A 113 4.82 -11.24 19.60
CA LEU A 113 5.19 -12.38 18.75
C LEU A 113 4.47 -12.32 17.40
N MET A 114 3.17 -12.05 17.41
CA MET A 114 2.40 -11.88 16.17
C MET A 114 2.93 -10.72 15.33
N ALA A 115 3.24 -9.57 15.94
CA ALA A 115 3.77 -8.41 15.21
C ALA A 115 5.12 -8.72 14.57
N GLU A 116 6.02 -9.38 15.30
CA GLU A 116 7.33 -9.81 14.81
C GLU A 116 7.20 -10.80 13.64
N ASP A 117 6.32 -11.79 13.73
CA ASP A 117 6.06 -12.75 12.66
C ASP A 117 5.44 -12.10 11.42
N ILE A 118 4.47 -11.20 11.61
CA ILE A 118 3.84 -10.47 10.50
C ILE A 118 4.87 -9.60 9.79
N LEU A 119 5.78 -8.93 10.51
CA LEU A 119 6.86 -8.14 9.92
C LEU A 119 7.85 -9.02 9.16
N ARG A 120 8.27 -10.14 9.76
CA ARG A 120 9.15 -11.12 9.11
C ARG A 120 8.55 -11.59 7.79
N GLU A 121 7.27 -11.97 7.84
CA GLU A 121 6.52 -12.43 6.68
C GLU A 121 6.28 -11.31 5.67
N ALA A 122 6.02 -10.06 6.08
CA ALA A 122 5.89 -8.92 5.15
C ALA A 122 7.19 -8.66 4.36
N GLY A 123 8.29 -9.30 4.75
CA GLY A 123 9.59 -9.23 4.10
C GLY A 123 10.58 -8.33 4.85
N TYR A 124 10.33 -7.98 6.10
CA TYR A 124 11.15 -6.99 6.80
C TYR A 124 12.46 -7.58 7.35
N LEU A 125 12.55 -8.89 7.61
CA LEU A 125 13.66 -9.45 8.39
C LEU A 125 14.11 -10.85 7.94
N LEU A 126 14.70 -10.97 6.75
CA LEU A 126 15.58 -12.10 6.42
C LEU A 126 17.05 -11.70 6.65
N PRO A 127 17.89 -12.52 7.32
CA PRO A 127 19.25 -12.12 7.71
C PRO A 127 20.11 -11.58 6.57
N GLN A 128 19.98 -12.12 5.35
CA GLN A 128 20.77 -11.74 4.18
C GLN A 128 20.05 -10.76 3.23
N SER A 129 18.88 -10.24 3.62
CA SER A 129 18.13 -9.29 2.79
C SER A 129 18.71 -7.88 2.84
N VAL A 130 18.45 -7.10 1.78
CA VAL A 130 18.73 -5.65 1.75
C VAL A 130 17.99 -4.92 2.87
N ASN A 131 16.78 -5.34 3.22
CA ASN A 131 16.02 -4.74 4.31
C ASN A 131 16.72 -4.87 5.68
N ALA A 132 17.31 -6.03 5.97
CA ALA A 132 18.06 -6.23 7.22
C ALA A 132 19.33 -5.36 7.26
N GLN A 133 20.02 -5.20 6.13
CA GLN A 133 21.18 -4.30 6.04
C GLN A 133 20.79 -2.85 6.20
N ASN A 134 19.76 -2.39 5.49
CA ASN A 134 19.24 -1.03 5.59
C ASN A 134 18.77 -0.72 7.01
N PHE A 135 18.11 -1.68 7.68
CA PHE A 135 17.70 -1.53 9.06
C PHE A 135 18.90 -1.36 10.01
N LEU A 136 19.89 -2.25 9.95
CA LEU A 136 21.10 -2.14 10.78
C LEU A 136 21.86 -0.83 10.50
N GLN A 137 21.97 -0.44 9.22
CA GLN A 137 22.58 0.83 8.83
C GLN A 137 21.79 2.01 9.41
N SER A 138 20.47 2.00 9.32
CA SER A 138 19.63 3.08 9.88
C SER A 138 19.77 3.21 11.40
N LEU A 139 19.97 2.09 12.11
CA LEU A 139 20.22 2.09 13.56
C LEU A 139 21.60 2.71 13.88
N LEU A 140 22.61 2.46 13.04
CA LEU A 140 23.94 3.04 13.19
C LEU A 140 23.95 4.54 12.84
N ASP A 141 23.19 4.96 11.84
CA ASP A 141 23.14 6.35 11.36
C ASP A 141 22.30 7.25 12.28
N SER A 142 21.30 6.69 12.96
CA SER A 142 20.43 7.43 13.86
C SER A 142 21.07 7.65 15.24
N PRO A 143 20.77 8.75 15.94
CA PRO A 143 21.17 8.92 17.33
C PRO A 143 20.47 7.88 18.22
N GLN A 144 21.25 7.04 18.88
CA GLN A 144 20.77 6.00 19.81
C GLN A 144 21.12 6.38 21.25
N GLY A 145 20.41 5.78 22.22
CA GLY A 145 20.73 5.94 23.65
C GLY A 145 22.09 5.33 24.03
N GLU A 146 22.60 5.68 25.20
CA GLU A 146 23.94 5.26 25.69
C GLU A 146 24.10 3.73 25.77
N ASP A 147 23.01 2.98 26.01
CA ASP A 147 23.01 1.52 26.14
C ASP A 147 22.97 0.77 24.79
N PHE A 148 22.93 1.47 23.66
CA PHE A 148 22.83 0.81 22.35
C PHE A 148 24.15 0.10 21.99
N PRO A 149 24.13 -1.21 21.67
CA PRO A 149 25.34 -1.99 21.39
C PRO A 149 25.86 -1.71 19.96
N ARG A 150 26.36 -0.49 19.73
CA ARG A 150 26.75 0.02 18.42
C ARG A 150 27.82 -0.82 17.74
N GLU A 151 28.82 -1.27 18.50
CA GLU A 151 29.88 -2.13 17.99
C GLU A 151 29.34 -3.50 17.52
N ALA A 152 28.39 -4.09 18.27
CA ALA A 152 27.77 -5.35 17.89
C ALA A 152 26.95 -5.20 16.60
N ALA A 153 26.19 -4.10 16.46
CA ALA A 153 25.44 -3.80 15.25
C ALA A 153 26.35 -3.60 14.03
N ALA A 154 27.47 -2.87 14.17
CA ALA A 154 28.45 -2.69 13.11
C ALA A 154 29.14 -4.00 12.71
N ARG A 155 29.55 -4.82 13.70
CA ARG A 155 30.12 -6.16 13.45
C ARG A 155 29.12 -7.08 12.75
N LEU A 156 27.84 -7.01 13.12
CA LEU A 156 26.78 -7.79 12.49
C LEU A 156 26.59 -7.37 11.03
N LEU A 157 26.47 -6.06 10.77
CA LEU A 157 26.32 -5.51 9.41
C LEU A 157 27.48 -5.94 8.50
N ALA A 158 28.73 -5.88 9.00
CA ALA A 158 29.90 -6.32 8.25
C ALA A 158 29.92 -7.83 7.93
N LYS A 159 29.26 -8.66 8.75
CA LYS A 159 29.18 -10.11 8.57
C LYS A 159 28.05 -10.56 7.65
N LEU A 160 26.97 -9.78 7.54
CA LEU A 160 25.80 -10.14 6.73
C LEU A 160 26.09 -9.91 5.24
N LYS A 161 26.27 -11.01 4.48
CA LYS A 161 26.39 -10.99 3.02
C LYS A 161 25.00 -10.86 2.39
N THR A 162 24.80 -9.93 1.46
CA THR A 162 23.53 -9.79 0.73
C THR A 162 23.38 -10.94 -0.26
N ASN A 163 22.21 -11.58 -0.29
CA ASN A 163 21.89 -12.65 -1.24
C ASN A 163 20.99 -12.18 -2.42
N GLN A 164 20.69 -10.89 -2.51
CA GLN A 164 20.00 -10.27 -3.63
C GLN A 164 20.99 -9.76 -4.66
N ALA A 165 20.72 -10.00 -5.95
CA ALA A 165 21.50 -9.43 -7.03
C ALA A 165 21.40 -7.90 -6.99
N LYS A 166 22.53 -7.19 -6.89
CA LYS A 166 22.60 -5.77 -7.22
C LYS A 166 22.29 -5.64 -8.72
N GLY A 167 21.03 -5.44 -9.07
CA GLY A 167 20.65 -5.43 -10.49
C GLY A 167 19.17 -5.56 -10.77
N GLN A 168 18.32 -4.89 -10.00
CA GLN A 168 17.15 -4.23 -10.58
C GLN A 168 17.17 -2.82 -10.03
N GLU A 169 17.96 -1.95 -10.67
CA GLU A 169 17.52 -0.56 -10.75
C GLU A 169 16.09 -0.64 -11.27
N GLU A 170 15.13 -0.14 -10.48
CA GLU A 170 13.89 0.35 -11.06
C GLU A 170 14.32 1.20 -12.26
N LYS A 171 14.04 0.75 -13.49
CA LYS A 171 14.13 1.63 -14.64
C LYS A 171 13.14 2.75 -14.34
N LYS A 172 13.64 3.84 -13.76
CA LYS A 172 12.93 5.12 -13.66
C LYS A 172 12.63 5.51 -15.09
N MET A 173 11.44 5.16 -15.56
CA MET A 173 10.93 5.63 -16.83
C MET A 173 10.70 7.12 -16.66
N THR A 174 11.48 7.94 -17.36
CA THR A 174 11.29 9.38 -17.33
C THR A 174 9.98 9.72 -18.02
N HIS A 175 9.11 10.42 -17.28
CA HIS A 175 7.84 10.90 -17.81
C HIS A 175 7.97 12.38 -18.13
N TYR A 176 7.43 12.79 -19.27
CA TYR A 176 7.44 14.18 -19.69
C TYR A 176 6.01 14.67 -19.97
N ARG A 177 5.63 15.83 -19.47
CA ARG A 177 4.33 16.47 -19.71
C ARG A 177 4.49 17.62 -20.67
N CYS A 178 3.73 17.62 -21.76
CA CYS A 178 3.62 18.77 -22.65
C CYS A 178 2.96 19.95 -21.90
N SER A 179 3.67 21.08 -21.79
CA SER A 179 3.16 22.28 -21.09
C SER A 179 1.95 22.93 -21.76
N ILE A 180 1.73 22.64 -23.05
CA ILE A 180 0.66 23.24 -23.85
C ILE A 180 -0.65 22.44 -23.76
N CYS A 181 -0.59 21.11 -23.84
CA CYS A 181 -1.80 20.27 -23.92
C CYS A 181 -1.88 19.17 -22.86
N GLY A 182 -0.86 19.00 -22.03
CA GLY A 182 -0.84 18.03 -20.96
C GLY A 182 -0.56 16.58 -21.37
N TYR A 183 -0.22 16.30 -22.63
CA TYR A 183 0.19 14.94 -23.06
C TYR A 183 1.37 14.43 -22.23
N LEU A 184 1.25 13.21 -21.71
CA LEU A 184 2.30 12.50 -20.97
C LEU A 184 3.02 11.55 -21.92
N HIS A 185 4.33 11.75 -22.09
CA HIS A 185 5.22 10.88 -22.83
C HIS A 185 6.04 10.04 -21.85
N GLU A 186 6.12 8.73 -22.11
CA GLU A 186 6.92 7.78 -21.33
C GLU A 186 8.16 7.40 -22.15
N GLY A 187 9.37 7.67 -21.64
CA GLY A 187 10.65 7.37 -22.30
C GLY A 187 11.47 8.59 -22.74
N GLU A 188 12.60 8.35 -23.40
CA GLU A 188 13.50 9.42 -23.84
C GLU A 188 12.89 10.30 -24.94
N LEU A 189 12.85 11.61 -24.70
CA LEU A 189 12.51 12.60 -25.72
C LEU A 189 13.70 12.79 -26.67
N THR A 190 13.56 12.32 -27.90
CA THR A 190 14.48 12.70 -29.00
C THR A 190 14.22 14.15 -29.43
N ALA A 191 15.24 14.84 -29.93
CA ALA A 191 15.13 16.25 -30.35
C ALA A 191 14.06 16.48 -31.43
N ASP A 192 13.77 15.43 -32.22
CA ASP A 192 12.80 15.45 -33.31
C ASP A 192 11.37 15.08 -32.86
N PHE A 193 11.19 14.74 -31.59
CA PHE A 193 9.89 14.33 -31.06
C PHE A 193 8.90 15.49 -31.11
N LYS A 194 7.71 15.22 -31.67
CA LYS A 194 6.59 16.17 -31.70
C LYS A 194 5.45 15.62 -30.87
N CYS A 195 4.89 16.46 -30.03
CA CYS A 195 3.73 16.11 -29.22
C CYS A 195 2.63 15.52 -30.13
N PRO A 196 2.15 14.30 -29.89
CA PRO A 196 1.11 13.69 -30.72
C PRO A 196 -0.21 14.47 -30.67
N ILE A 197 -0.47 15.18 -29.55
CA ILE A 197 -1.67 16.00 -29.36
C ILE A 197 -1.54 17.38 -30.02
N CYS A 198 -0.64 18.23 -29.55
CA CYS A 198 -0.57 19.63 -30.01
C CYS A 198 0.46 19.89 -31.12
N LYS A 199 1.17 18.86 -31.59
CA LYS A 199 2.23 18.92 -32.63
C LYS A 199 3.41 19.84 -32.34
N GLN A 200 3.46 20.43 -31.15
CA GLN A 200 4.59 21.25 -30.68
C GLN A 200 5.83 20.37 -30.46
N PRO A 201 7.04 20.93 -30.65
CA PRO A 201 8.29 20.19 -30.53
C PRO A 201 8.58 19.73 -29.10
N ALA A 202 9.53 18.81 -28.94
CA ALA A 202 9.98 18.28 -27.65
C ALA A 202 10.36 19.37 -26.63
N SER A 203 10.76 20.56 -27.10
CA SER A 203 11.13 21.68 -26.23
C SER A 203 10.01 22.20 -25.33
N VAL A 204 8.74 21.92 -25.64
CA VAL A 204 7.61 22.31 -24.78
C VAL A 204 7.27 21.26 -23.71
N PHE A 205 7.99 20.14 -23.67
CA PHE A 205 7.81 19.11 -22.66
C PHE A 205 8.62 19.41 -21.42
N GLN A 206 7.96 19.32 -20.27
CA GLN A 206 8.54 19.46 -18.96
C GLN A 206 8.70 18.08 -18.36
N LEU A 207 9.86 17.78 -17.78
CA LEU A 207 10.08 16.55 -17.04
C LEU A 207 9.09 16.50 -15.88
N VAL A 208 8.27 15.46 -15.85
CA VAL A 208 7.50 15.10 -14.68
C VAL A 208 8.45 14.28 -13.82
N GLU A 209 9.01 14.93 -12.80
CA GLU A 209 9.64 14.18 -11.73
C GLU A 209 8.58 13.24 -11.17
N GLU A 210 8.75 11.93 -11.40
CA GLU A 210 8.05 10.95 -10.59
C GLU A 210 8.51 11.14 -9.15
N LYS A 211 7.79 11.98 -8.41
CA LYS A 211 7.55 11.72 -7.00
C LYS A 211 6.71 10.44 -6.97
N GLY A 212 7.34 9.29 -7.24
CA GLY A 212 6.75 7.99 -6.96
C GLY A 212 6.19 8.06 -5.55
N SER A 213 4.92 7.70 -5.36
CA SER A 213 4.09 8.03 -4.19
C SER A 213 4.95 8.15 -2.93
N ALA A 214 5.41 9.37 -2.64
CA ALA A 214 6.13 9.61 -1.41
C ALA A 214 5.05 9.39 -0.37
N GLY A 215 5.09 8.23 0.29
CA GLY A 215 4.07 7.88 1.27
C GLY A 215 3.84 9.07 2.20
N ASN A 216 2.58 9.27 2.62
CA ASN A 216 2.15 10.45 3.37
C ASN A 216 3.26 10.96 4.31
N PRO A 217 3.90 12.11 4.02
CA PRO A 217 5.05 12.60 4.77
C PRO A 217 4.69 12.94 6.22
N TYR A 218 3.39 13.02 6.52
CA TYR A 218 2.84 13.31 7.83
C TYR A 218 2.40 12.04 8.60
N ALA A 219 2.64 10.83 8.07
CA ALA A 219 2.16 9.58 8.64
C ALA A 219 2.49 9.44 10.14
N GLY A 220 1.46 9.14 10.95
CA GLY A 220 1.56 8.96 12.40
C GLY A 220 1.61 10.26 13.22
N THR A 221 1.56 11.43 12.58
CA THR A 221 1.61 12.73 13.27
C THR A 221 0.21 13.28 13.56
N LYS A 222 0.14 14.27 14.46
CA LYS A 222 -1.10 15.07 14.63
C LYS A 222 -1.45 15.85 13.36
N THR A 223 -0.44 16.23 12.57
CA THR A 223 -0.64 16.97 11.32
C THR A 223 -1.37 16.13 10.28
N GLU A 224 -1.05 14.84 10.13
CA GLU A 224 -1.83 13.93 9.27
C GLU A 224 -3.31 13.92 9.68
N LYS A 225 -3.59 13.81 10.98
CA LYS A 225 -4.97 13.85 11.48
C LYS A 225 -5.64 15.19 11.16
N ASN A 226 -4.95 16.32 11.38
CA ASN A 226 -5.49 17.64 11.06
C ASN A 226 -5.79 17.80 9.57
N LEU A 227 -4.93 17.25 8.68
CA LEU A 227 -5.14 17.27 7.24
C LEU A 227 -6.34 16.40 6.83
N LEU A 228 -6.51 15.22 7.44
CA LEU A 228 -7.68 14.37 7.22
C LEU A 228 -8.98 15.04 7.71
N ASP A 229 -8.95 15.65 8.89
CA ASP A 229 -10.07 16.38 9.46
C ASP A 229 -10.44 17.60 8.58
N ALA A 230 -9.44 18.33 8.07
CA ALA A 230 -9.64 19.43 7.12
C ALA A 230 -10.23 18.93 5.81
N PHE A 231 -9.68 17.89 5.20
CA PHE A 231 -10.22 17.27 3.98
C PHE A 231 -11.68 16.84 4.16
N ALA A 232 -12.01 16.19 5.28
CA ALA A 232 -13.38 15.78 5.59
C ALA A 232 -14.31 17.00 5.76
N GLY A 233 -13.84 18.06 6.43
CA GLY A 233 -14.58 19.30 6.63
C GLY A 233 -14.89 20.01 5.31
N GLU A 234 -13.88 20.21 4.47
CA GLU A 234 -14.02 20.88 3.16
C GLU A 234 -14.90 20.07 2.19
N SER A 235 -14.76 18.74 2.20
CA SER A 235 -15.61 17.86 1.37
C SER A 235 -17.08 17.93 1.78
N GLN A 236 -17.36 18.01 3.09
CA GLN A 236 -18.72 18.23 3.60
C GLN A 236 -19.22 19.64 3.28
N ALA A 237 -18.37 20.67 3.36
CA ALA A 237 -18.72 22.05 3.05
C ALA A 237 -19.14 22.21 1.58
N ARG A 238 -18.33 21.70 0.64
CA ARG A 238 -18.67 21.65 -0.80
C ARG A 238 -20.07 21.09 -1.05
N ASN A 239 -20.38 19.93 -0.48
CA ASN A 239 -21.67 19.26 -0.68
C ASN A 239 -22.83 20.08 -0.09
N LYS A 240 -22.68 20.56 1.16
CA LYS A 240 -23.70 21.41 1.80
C LYS A 240 -23.98 22.67 0.98
N TYR A 241 -22.96 23.37 0.52
CA TYR A 241 -23.13 24.62 -0.24
C TYR A 241 -23.80 24.36 -1.59
N THR A 242 -23.49 23.23 -2.24
CA THR A 242 -24.20 22.83 -3.47
C THR A 242 -25.69 22.58 -3.19
N TYR A 243 -26.04 21.97 -2.05
CA TYR A 243 -27.45 21.78 -1.66
C TYR A 243 -28.13 23.11 -1.32
N PHE A 244 -27.43 24.02 -0.63
CA PHE A 244 -27.95 25.35 -0.30
C PHE A 244 -28.18 26.20 -1.54
N ALA A 245 -27.31 26.11 -2.54
CA ALA A 245 -27.53 26.75 -3.84
C ALA A 245 -28.84 26.30 -4.48
N ALA A 246 -29.12 24.99 -4.48
CA ALA A 246 -30.36 24.45 -5.03
C ALA A 246 -31.61 24.91 -4.26
N ILE A 247 -31.50 25.18 -2.96
CA ILE A 247 -32.58 25.77 -2.15
C ILE A 247 -32.74 27.25 -2.49
N ALA A 248 -31.66 28.03 -2.47
CA ALA A 248 -31.66 29.46 -2.80
C ALA A 248 -32.25 29.71 -4.20
N GLN A 249 -31.93 28.85 -5.17
CA GLN A 249 -32.49 28.92 -6.52
C GLN A 249 -34.00 28.67 -6.53
N ARG A 250 -34.51 27.67 -5.78
CA ARG A 250 -35.96 27.42 -5.65
C ARG A 250 -36.70 28.57 -4.97
N GLU A 251 -36.03 29.28 -4.07
CA GLU A 251 -36.55 30.47 -3.39
C GLU A 251 -36.44 31.76 -4.21
N GLY A 252 -35.80 31.69 -5.40
CA GLY A 252 -35.66 32.84 -6.31
C GLY A 252 -34.45 33.73 -6.05
N TYR A 253 -33.53 33.33 -5.16
CA TYR A 253 -32.30 34.07 -4.85
C TYR A 253 -31.13 33.64 -5.75
N ASP A 254 -31.21 33.96 -7.04
CA ASP A 254 -30.26 33.51 -8.06
C ASP A 254 -28.80 33.90 -7.75
N GLN A 255 -28.56 35.16 -7.36
CA GLN A 255 -27.21 35.62 -6.98
C GLN A 255 -26.65 34.86 -5.76
N ILE A 256 -27.49 34.53 -4.79
CA ILE A 256 -27.06 33.77 -3.60
C ILE A 256 -26.73 32.33 -3.98
N ALA A 257 -27.52 31.72 -4.88
CA ALA A 257 -27.25 30.39 -5.40
C ALA A 257 -25.88 30.33 -6.11
N GLU A 258 -25.59 31.29 -6.98
CA GLU A 258 -24.29 31.39 -7.67
C GLU A 258 -23.13 31.60 -6.68
N LEU A 259 -23.31 32.42 -5.64
CA LEU A 259 -22.29 32.59 -4.60
C LEU A 259 -22.04 31.30 -3.80
N PHE A 260 -23.09 30.51 -3.53
CA PHE A 260 -22.94 29.20 -2.91
C PHE A 260 -22.19 28.22 -3.83
N LEU A 261 -22.50 28.17 -5.12
CA LEU A 261 -21.80 27.32 -6.09
C LEU A 261 -20.33 27.73 -6.24
N HIS A 262 -20.06 29.03 -6.32
CA HIS A 262 -18.70 29.57 -6.34
C HIS A 262 -17.92 29.17 -5.09
N THR A 263 -18.53 29.34 -3.90
CA THR A 263 -17.90 28.91 -2.65
C THR A 263 -17.69 27.39 -2.61
N ALA A 264 -18.66 26.59 -3.05
CA ALA A 264 -18.52 25.13 -3.15
C ALA A 264 -17.34 24.72 -4.05
N ARG A 265 -17.10 25.46 -5.13
CA ARG A 265 -15.95 25.25 -6.02
C ARG A 265 -14.63 25.58 -5.32
N ASN A 266 -14.58 26.61 -4.48
CA ASN A 266 -13.41 26.94 -3.66
C ASN A 266 -13.12 25.84 -2.63
N GLU A 267 -14.14 25.37 -1.90
CA GLU A 267 -13.92 24.28 -0.92
C GLU A 267 -13.48 22.97 -1.59
N GLN A 268 -13.90 22.74 -2.84
CA GLN A 268 -13.35 21.64 -3.63
C GLN A 268 -11.83 21.78 -3.86
N GLU A 269 -11.33 22.99 -4.13
CA GLU A 269 -9.89 23.23 -4.27
C GLU A 269 -9.15 23.13 -2.93
N HIS A 270 -9.74 23.63 -1.84
CA HIS A 270 -9.17 23.47 -0.50
C HIS A 270 -9.03 21.97 -0.14
N ALA A 271 -10.10 21.18 -0.34
CA ALA A 271 -10.05 19.74 -0.14
C ALA A 271 -8.99 19.07 -1.02
N ARG A 272 -8.87 19.48 -2.29
CA ARG A 272 -7.87 18.94 -3.23
C ARG A 272 -6.45 19.17 -2.72
N ILE A 273 -6.14 20.35 -2.21
CA ILE A 273 -4.81 20.68 -1.64
C ILE A 273 -4.48 19.72 -0.48
N TRP A 274 -5.39 19.54 0.49
CA TRP A 274 -5.13 18.66 1.63
C TRP A 274 -5.00 17.19 1.21
N TYR A 275 -5.79 16.75 0.26
CA TYR A 275 -5.73 15.38 -0.26
C TYR A 275 -4.44 15.10 -1.05
N GLU A 276 -3.93 16.12 -1.75
CA GLU A 276 -2.64 16.09 -2.44
C GLU A 276 -1.47 16.04 -1.45
N GLU A 277 -1.48 16.87 -0.38
CA GLU A 277 -0.46 16.86 0.67
C GLU A 277 -0.38 15.50 1.41
N LEU A 278 -1.52 14.80 1.52
CA LEU A 278 -1.58 13.45 2.07
C LEU A 278 -1.04 12.37 1.11
N GLY A 279 -0.70 12.73 -0.13
CA GLY A 279 -0.21 11.80 -1.15
C GLY A 279 -1.27 10.88 -1.72
N ASN A 280 -2.56 11.25 -1.62
CA ASN A 280 -3.68 10.39 -2.04
C ASN A 280 -4.08 10.55 -3.51
N LEU A 281 -3.41 11.44 -4.28
CA LEU A 281 -3.65 11.63 -5.70
C LEU A 281 -2.58 10.90 -6.53
N GLY A 282 -2.98 9.81 -7.17
CA GLY A 282 -2.12 9.01 -8.06
C GLY A 282 -2.50 9.14 -9.53
N ARG A 283 -2.01 8.19 -10.33
CA ARG A 283 -2.42 8.04 -11.75
C ARG A 283 -3.85 7.51 -11.84
N THR A 284 -4.46 7.60 -13.04
CA THR A 284 -5.85 7.15 -13.24
C THR A 284 -6.10 5.70 -12.80
N ALA A 285 -5.16 4.79 -13.08
CA ALA A 285 -5.29 3.39 -12.65
C ALA A 285 -5.30 3.26 -11.12
N GLU A 286 -4.38 3.93 -10.43
CA GLU A 286 -4.32 3.97 -8.96
C GLU A 286 -5.61 4.57 -8.39
N ASN A 287 -6.05 5.71 -8.90
CA ASN A 287 -7.26 6.37 -8.42
C ASN A 287 -8.53 5.52 -8.65
N LEU A 288 -8.62 4.79 -9.77
CA LEU A 288 -9.72 3.86 -10.03
C LEU A 288 -9.71 2.67 -9.08
N LEU A 289 -8.52 2.15 -8.73
CA LEU A 289 -8.38 1.10 -7.73
C LEU A 289 -8.79 1.62 -6.34
N HIS A 290 -8.29 2.78 -5.92
CA HIS A 290 -8.65 3.42 -4.66
C HIS A 290 -10.17 3.66 -4.56
N ALA A 291 -10.80 4.14 -5.65
CA ALA A 291 -12.25 4.28 -5.70
C ALA A 291 -12.96 2.94 -5.57
N ALA A 292 -12.54 1.90 -6.31
CA ALA A 292 -13.16 0.58 -6.21
C ALA A 292 -13.02 -0.06 -4.81
N GLU A 293 -11.88 0.13 -4.15
CA GLU A 293 -11.66 -0.34 -2.77
C GLU A 293 -12.53 0.41 -1.75
N GLY A 294 -12.67 1.74 -1.91
CA GLY A 294 -13.59 2.54 -1.11
C GLY A 294 -15.04 2.08 -1.26
N GLU A 295 -15.53 1.99 -2.49
CA GLU A 295 -16.89 1.51 -2.79
C GLU A 295 -17.12 0.09 -2.22
N ASN A 296 -16.13 -0.81 -2.35
CA ASN A 296 -16.22 -2.15 -1.78
C ASN A 296 -16.41 -2.13 -0.26
N TYR A 297 -15.61 -1.34 0.45
CA TYR A 297 -15.75 -1.16 1.89
C TYR A 297 -17.15 -0.63 2.25
N GLU A 298 -17.64 0.35 1.49
CA GLU A 298 -18.93 0.97 1.74
C GLU A 298 -20.08 -0.04 1.68
N TRP A 299 -20.17 -0.86 0.63
CA TRP A 299 -21.31 -1.79 0.51
C TRP A 299 -21.15 -3.11 1.25
N THR A 300 -19.92 -3.59 1.49
CA THR A 300 -19.69 -4.88 2.17
C THR A 300 -19.67 -4.78 3.69
N ASP A 301 -19.23 -3.65 4.24
CA ASP A 301 -19.11 -3.43 5.68
C ASP A 301 -19.93 -2.23 6.15
N MET A 302 -19.61 -1.01 5.68
CA MET A 302 -20.15 0.22 6.26
C MET A 302 -21.68 0.31 6.19
N TYR A 303 -22.28 0.23 5.00
CA TYR A 303 -23.74 0.34 4.83
C TYR A 303 -24.48 -0.90 5.33
N ASP A 304 -23.86 -2.09 5.28
CA ASP A 304 -24.45 -3.30 5.86
C ASP A 304 -24.56 -3.19 7.39
N ARG A 305 -23.49 -2.73 8.05
CA ARG A 305 -23.48 -2.44 9.49
C ARG A 305 -24.48 -1.33 9.84
N PHE A 306 -24.45 -0.19 9.13
CA PHE A 306 -25.38 0.92 9.39
C PHE A 306 -26.85 0.51 9.23
N ALA A 307 -27.16 -0.34 8.25
CA ALA A 307 -28.51 -0.86 8.09
C ALA A 307 -28.92 -1.76 9.25
N LYS A 308 -28.02 -2.62 9.76
CA LYS A 308 -28.27 -3.48 10.91
C LYS A 308 -28.47 -2.68 12.20
N ASP A 309 -27.62 -1.69 12.43
CA ASP A 309 -27.70 -0.79 13.60
C ASP A 309 -29.02 -0.01 13.56
N ALA A 310 -29.36 0.60 12.42
CA ALA A 310 -30.62 1.33 12.24
C ALA A 310 -31.86 0.42 12.43
N GLU A 311 -31.81 -0.84 11.99
CA GLU A 311 -32.89 -1.80 12.21
C GLU A 311 -33.03 -2.16 13.69
N ALA A 312 -31.93 -2.40 14.39
CA ALA A 312 -31.89 -2.72 15.82
C ALA A 312 -32.42 -1.57 16.69
N GLU A 313 -32.17 -0.33 16.27
CA GLU A 313 -32.68 0.89 16.91
C GLU A 313 -34.13 1.24 16.52
N GLY A 314 -34.75 0.48 15.59
CA GLY A 314 -36.14 0.65 15.17
C GLY A 314 -36.35 1.60 13.99
N PHE A 315 -35.29 2.13 13.36
CA PHE A 315 -35.32 3.00 12.18
C PHE A 315 -35.40 2.22 10.87
N LYS A 316 -36.46 1.43 10.68
CA LYS A 316 -36.61 0.49 9.55
C LYS A 316 -36.53 1.14 8.17
N ASP A 317 -37.13 2.32 8.00
CA ASP A 317 -37.08 3.04 6.72
C ASP A 317 -35.67 3.51 6.37
N LEU A 318 -34.89 3.92 7.38
CA LEU A 318 -33.51 4.31 7.21
C LEU A 318 -32.63 3.09 6.90
N ALA A 319 -32.83 1.98 7.61
CA ALA A 319 -32.17 0.71 7.32
C ALA A 319 -32.42 0.26 5.87
N ALA A 320 -33.66 0.35 5.39
CA ALA A 320 -34.00 0.06 4.00
C ALA A 320 -33.31 1.00 3.01
N ARG A 321 -33.15 2.29 3.34
CA ARG A 321 -32.39 3.25 2.52
C ARG A 321 -30.90 2.89 2.49
N PHE A 322 -30.27 2.60 3.62
CA PHE A 322 -28.86 2.18 3.64
C PHE A 322 -28.60 0.96 2.78
N ARG A 323 -29.46 -0.07 2.83
CA ARG A 323 -29.35 -1.26 1.97
C ARG A 323 -29.44 -0.91 0.47
N LYS A 324 -30.33 0.02 0.11
CA LYS A 324 -30.47 0.49 -1.27
C LYS A 324 -29.24 1.28 -1.73
N VAL A 325 -28.67 2.13 -0.88
CA VAL A 325 -27.43 2.85 -1.17
C VAL A 325 -26.28 1.85 -1.34
N GLY A 326 -26.12 0.87 -0.44
CA GLY A 326 -25.12 -0.19 -0.61
C GLY A 326 -25.24 -0.96 -1.93
N ALA A 327 -26.47 -1.21 -2.43
CA ALA A 327 -26.65 -1.83 -3.74
C ALA A 327 -26.18 -0.94 -4.91
N ILE A 328 -26.26 0.39 -4.76
CA ILE A 328 -25.74 1.37 -5.73
C ILE A 328 -24.21 1.38 -5.70
N GLU A 329 -23.59 1.42 -4.53
CA GLU A 329 -22.12 1.43 -4.39
C GLU A 329 -21.49 0.15 -4.95
N LYS A 330 -22.18 -1.00 -4.83
CA LYS A 330 -21.77 -2.23 -5.52
C LYS A 330 -21.70 -2.07 -7.05
N ALA A 331 -22.60 -1.28 -7.64
CA ALA A 331 -22.57 -0.96 -9.06
C ALA A 331 -21.44 0.02 -9.41
N HIS A 332 -21.09 0.94 -8.50
CA HIS A 332 -19.92 1.81 -8.64
C HIS A 332 -18.61 1.01 -8.61
N GLU A 333 -18.42 0.11 -7.64
CA GLU A 333 -17.25 -0.78 -7.60
C GLU A 333 -17.10 -1.53 -8.94
N LYS A 334 -18.19 -2.16 -9.41
CA LYS A 334 -18.17 -2.90 -10.68
C LYS A 334 -17.74 -2.01 -11.84
N ARG A 335 -18.23 -0.77 -11.89
CA ARG A 335 -17.86 0.22 -12.91
C ARG A 335 -16.37 0.57 -12.82
N TYR A 336 -15.87 0.93 -11.65
CA TYR A 336 -14.48 1.33 -11.48
C TYR A 336 -13.51 0.18 -11.78
N ARG A 337 -13.82 -1.06 -11.38
CA ARG A 337 -13.01 -2.23 -11.76
C ARG A 337 -12.99 -2.49 -13.26
N ALA A 338 -14.12 -2.31 -13.94
CA ALA A 338 -14.17 -2.46 -15.40
C ALA A 338 -13.36 -1.35 -16.10
N LEU A 339 -13.43 -0.11 -15.61
CA LEU A 339 -12.61 1.00 -16.11
C LEU A 339 -11.13 0.79 -15.84
N LEU A 340 -10.77 0.31 -14.65
CA LEU A 340 -9.38 -0.03 -14.28
C LEU A 340 -8.80 -1.05 -15.25
N LYS A 341 -9.54 -2.15 -15.48
CA LYS A 341 -9.15 -3.16 -16.46
C LYS A 341 -8.96 -2.57 -17.86
N ASN A 342 -9.83 -1.64 -18.28
CA ASN A 342 -9.67 -0.97 -19.58
C ASN A 342 -8.39 -0.12 -19.63
N VAL A 343 -8.03 0.57 -18.54
CA VAL A 343 -6.80 1.36 -18.47
C VAL A 343 -5.57 0.46 -18.51
N GLU A 344 -5.53 -0.58 -17.68
CA GLU A 344 -4.39 -1.52 -17.60
C GLU A 344 -4.16 -2.29 -18.90
N MET A 345 -5.24 -2.69 -19.57
CA MET A 345 -5.18 -3.43 -20.84
C MET A 345 -5.08 -2.51 -22.07
N GLN A 346 -4.95 -1.18 -21.89
CA GLN A 346 -4.97 -0.18 -22.97
C GLN A 346 -6.20 -0.27 -23.88
N GLN A 347 -7.34 -0.67 -23.31
CA GLN A 347 -8.62 -0.86 -24.00
C GLN A 347 -9.59 0.33 -23.86
N VAL A 348 -9.11 1.48 -23.38
CA VAL A 348 -9.94 2.71 -23.28
C VAL A 348 -10.34 3.19 -24.68
N PHE A 349 -9.38 3.23 -25.61
CA PHE A 349 -9.57 3.70 -26.99
C PHE A 349 -9.29 2.61 -28.04
N ALA A 350 -9.19 1.36 -27.61
CA ALA A 350 -8.98 0.19 -28.47
C ALA A 350 -9.82 -1.00 -27.98
N LYS A 351 -10.35 -1.80 -28.90
CA LYS A 351 -11.10 -3.02 -28.64
C LYS A 351 -10.58 -4.17 -29.50
N GLY A 352 -10.79 -5.41 -29.04
CA GLY A 352 -10.39 -6.60 -29.79
C GLY A 352 -11.19 -6.79 -31.07
N GLU A 353 -12.47 -6.43 -31.03
CA GLU A 353 -13.40 -6.42 -32.16
C GLU A 353 -13.66 -4.99 -32.62
N GLU A 354 -14.27 -4.83 -33.79
CA GLU A 354 -14.71 -3.51 -34.26
C GLU A 354 -15.78 -2.96 -33.33
N ALA A 355 -15.62 -1.69 -32.96
CA ALA A 355 -16.59 -0.95 -32.17
C ALA A 355 -16.99 0.32 -32.92
N MET A 356 -18.21 0.78 -32.69
CA MET A 356 -18.64 2.10 -33.09
C MET A 356 -18.15 3.10 -32.03
N TRP A 357 -17.30 4.04 -32.43
CA TRP A 357 -16.81 5.11 -31.58
C TRP A 357 -17.59 6.39 -31.87
N GLU A 358 -17.90 7.14 -30.83
CA GLU A 358 -18.61 8.42 -30.90
C GLU A 358 -17.78 9.52 -30.24
N CYS A 359 -17.62 10.64 -30.95
CA CYS A 359 -16.98 11.84 -30.41
C CYS A 359 -17.97 12.62 -29.54
N ARG A 360 -17.74 12.67 -28.22
CA ARG A 360 -18.60 13.39 -27.26
C ARG A 360 -18.71 14.90 -27.47
N ILE A 361 -17.85 15.49 -28.30
CA ILE A 361 -17.87 16.94 -28.60
C ILE A 361 -18.81 17.28 -29.77
N CYS A 362 -18.85 16.45 -30.81
CA CYS A 362 -19.57 16.78 -32.06
C CYS A 362 -20.46 15.67 -32.61
N GLY A 363 -20.54 14.52 -31.94
CA GLY A 363 -21.34 13.36 -32.36
C GLY A 363 -20.76 12.58 -33.54
N HIS A 364 -19.54 12.86 -34.00
CA HIS A 364 -18.94 12.13 -35.11
C HIS A 364 -18.80 10.64 -34.77
N LEU A 365 -19.30 9.79 -35.69
CA LEU A 365 -19.29 8.34 -35.57
C LEU A 365 -18.24 7.73 -36.50
N VAL A 366 -17.49 6.78 -35.96
CA VAL A 366 -16.47 6.05 -36.71
C VAL A 366 -16.41 4.59 -36.26
N MET A 367 -16.46 3.68 -37.21
CA MET A 367 -16.33 2.25 -36.96
C MET A 367 -14.85 1.84 -37.05
N GLY A 368 -14.39 1.05 -36.08
CA GLY A 368 -13.06 0.46 -36.12
C GLY A 368 -12.62 -0.15 -34.80
N ARG A 369 -11.49 -0.87 -34.82
CA ARG A 369 -10.91 -1.45 -33.60
C ARG A 369 -10.33 -0.41 -32.65
N LYS A 370 -9.98 0.78 -33.14
CA LYS A 370 -9.42 1.89 -32.35
C LYS A 370 -10.16 3.19 -32.66
N ALA A 371 -10.34 4.03 -31.65
CA ALA A 371 -10.80 5.40 -31.86
C ALA A 371 -9.72 6.20 -32.61
N PRO A 372 -10.08 7.16 -33.49
CA PRO A 372 -9.10 8.03 -34.12
C PRO A 372 -8.31 8.86 -33.11
N ASP A 373 -7.02 9.05 -33.34
CA ASP A 373 -6.17 9.91 -32.50
C ASP A 373 -6.67 11.36 -32.46
N VAL A 374 -7.27 11.81 -33.56
CA VAL A 374 -7.86 13.14 -33.74
C VAL A 374 -9.20 12.98 -34.45
N CYS A 375 -10.25 13.62 -33.95
CA CYS A 375 -11.55 13.62 -34.61
C CYS A 375 -11.45 14.29 -35.99
N PRO A 376 -11.86 13.61 -37.08
CA PRO A 376 -11.74 14.17 -38.44
C PRO A 376 -12.64 15.39 -38.65
N VAL A 377 -13.69 15.56 -37.83
CA VAL A 377 -14.63 16.68 -37.90
C VAL A 377 -14.16 17.85 -37.04
N CYS A 378 -14.23 17.73 -35.71
CA CYS A 378 -13.97 18.84 -34.79
C CYS A 378 -12.50 19.02 -34.40
N LYS A 379 -11.60 18.13 -34.84
CA LYS A 379 -10.15 18.18 -34.59
C LYS A 379 -9.72 18.04 -33.12
N TYR A 380 -10.63 17.71 -32.22
CA TYR A 380 -10.30 17.37 -30.83
C TYR A 380 -9.64 15.99 -30.70
N SER A 381 -8.91 15.79 -29.60
CA SER A 381 -8.13 14.58 -29.31
C SER A 381 -8.99 13.33 -29.07
N GLN A 382 -8.34 12.17 -29.19
CA GLN A 382 -8.90 10.83 -28.91
C GLN A 382 -9.64 10.74 -27.56
N SER A 383 -9.21 11.51 -26.55
CA SER A 383 -9.80 11.55 -25.20
C SER A 383 -11.29 11.87 -25.15
N TYR A 384 -11.85 12.41 -26.22
CA TYR A 384 -13.27 12.72 -26.34
C TYR A 384 -14.08 11.61 -27.02
N PHE A 385 -13.45 10.56 -27.52
CA PHE A 385 -14.16 9.40 -28.06
C PHE A 385 -14.58 8.45 -26.95
N GLU A 386 -15.75 7.85 -27.12
CA GLU A 386 -16.22 6.73 -26.31
C GLU A 386 -16.88 5.67 -27.21
N VAL A 387 -17.10 4.47 -26.67
CA VAL A 387 -17.88 3.46 -27.39
C VAL A 387 -19.34 3.91 -27.41
N ARG A 388 -19.92 4.04 -28.61
CA ARG A 388 -21.31 4.45 -28.79
C ARG A 388 -22.22 3.52 -27.99
N LYS A 389 -23.18 4.13 -27.29
CA LYS A 389 -24.22 3.42 -26.56
C LYS A 389 -25.57 3.75 -27.19
N GLU A 390 -26.33 2.73 -27.57
CA GLU A 390 -27.71 2.87 -28.04
C GLU A 390 -28.65 2.32 -26.96
N ASN A 391 -29.53 3.18 -26.45
CA ASN A 391 -30.45 2.88 -25.36
C ASN A 391 -31.80 3.62 -25.51
N TYR A 392 -32.22 3.85 -26.76
CA TYR A 392 -33.49 4.46 -27.16
C TYR A 392 -34.33 3.47 -27.96
#